data_AF-A0A7H4PMS6-F1
#
_entry.id   AF-A0A7H4PMS6-F1
#
_cell.length_a   1.000
_cell.length_b   1.000
_cell.length_c   1.000
_cell.angle_alpha   90.00
_cell.angle_beta   90.00
_cell.angle_gamma   90.00
#
_symmetry.space_group_name_H-M   'P 1'
#
loop_
_entity.id
_entity.type
_entity.pdbx_description
1 polymer ?
#
loop_
_entity_poly.entity_id
_entity_poly.type
_entity_poly.pdbx_seq_one_letter_code
_entity_poly.pdbx_strand_id
1 'polypeptide(L)'
;MKKIRIKTLSLGVVIPDITFQLAKEDAQMALFSPYDVERLYGRPFGDIAVSEMYAQLVADARVSKRWIRARDLFQRLAEIQFESGYPYIMFEDTVNRANPIAGRINMSNLCSEILQVNAPSTFDENLDYASIGQDISCNLGSLNIAHTMDSPDFARTVEVAVRGLTAVSEMSDIRSVPSVAAGNAASHAIGLGQMNLHGYLAREGIAYGSEAGLDFTNFYFYTITWHALRTSMLIAREKGTRFAGFEQSRYASGDYFRPYLEGDWQPKTAKVRALFARAGIVLPDRDMWRQLRDDVMRYGIYNRNLQAVPPTGSISYINHATSSIHPIVSKIEIRKEGKTGRVYYPAPFMTNNNLALYQDAYEIGPQKIIDTYAEATRHVDQGLSLTLFFPDTATTRDINKAQIYAWKKGIKTLYYIRLRQLALEGTEIEGCVSCAL
;
A
#
# COMPACT_ATOMS: atom_id res chain seq x y z
N MET A 1 18.13 -31.95 -5.55
CA MET A 1 17.24 -31.04 -4.79
C MET A 1 17.91 -29.78 -4.21
N LYS A 2 19.23 -29.70 -3.93
CA LYS A 2 19.85 -28.48 -3.36
C LYS A 2 19.88 -27.24 -4.29
N LYS A 3 19.80 -27.41 -5.62
CA LYS A 3 19.95 -26.32 -6.62
C LYS A 3 18.70 -25.44 -6.83
N ILE A 4 17.54 -25.80 -6.27
CA ILE A 4 16.26 -25.06 -6.44
C ILE A 4 15.78 -24.39 -5.15
N ARG A 5 16.59 -24.41 -4.08
CA ARG A 5 16.22 -23.85 -2.78
C ARG A 5 16.69 -22.41 -2.67
N ILE A 6 15.76 -21.47 -2.68
CA ILE A 6 16.00 -20.05 -2.48
C ILE A 6 15.59 -19.70 -1.04
N LYS A 7 16.56 -19.33 -0.19
CA LYS A 7 16.31 -19.12 1.26
C LYS A 7 16.06 -17.66 1.64
N THR A 8 16.62 -16.72 0.88
CA THR A 8 16.73 -15.31 1.29
C THR A 8 15.97 -14.35 0.38
N LEU A 9 15.49 -14.79 -0.78
CA LEU A 9 14.61 -13.97 -1.61
C LEU A 9 13.17 -14.13 -1.13
N SER A 10 12.53 -12.99 -0.89
CA SER A 10 11.08 -12.92 -0.84
C SER A 10 10.48 -13.12 -2.23
N LEU A 11 9.30 -13.73 -2.27
CA LEU A 11 8.55 -13.95 -3.51
C LEU A 11 7.34 -13.02 -3.56
N GLY A 12 7.04 -12.49 -4.74
CA GLY A 12 5.81 -11.75 -5.03
C GLY A 12 5.17 -12.28 -6.30
N VAL A 13 3.85 -12.28 -6.36
CA VAL A 13 3.06 -12.75 -7.50
C VAL A 13 2.10 -11.64 -7.93
N VAL A 14 2.16 -11.30 -9.21
CA VAL A 14 1.23 -10.38 -9.86
C VAL A 14 0.05 -11.19 -10.39
N ILE A 15 -1.17 -10.87 -9.95
CA ILE A 15 -2.38 -11.63 -10.26
C ILE A 15 -3.39 -10.69 -10.95
N PRO A 16 -3.69 -10.91 -12.24
CA PRO A 16 -4.75 -10.19 -12.95
C PRO A 16 -6.15 -10.72 -12.60
N ASP A 17 -7.19 -9.91 -12.85
CA ASP A 17 -8.60 -10.23 -12.58
C ASP A 17 -9.05 -11.52 -13.27
N ILE A 18 -8.55 -11.78 -14.48
CA ILE A 18 -8.90 -12.99 -15.24
C ILE A 18 -8.55 -14.28 -14.48
N THR A 19 -7.47 -14.29 -13.69
CA THR A 19 -7.09 -15.46 -12.89
C THR A 19 -8.14 -15.78 -11.82
N PHE A 20 -8.74 -14.77 -11.20
CA PHE A 20 -9.85 -14.95 -10.25
C PHE A 20 -11.12 -15.44 -10.94
N GLN A 21 -11.44 -14.91 -12.13
CA GLN A 21 -12.60 -15.34 -12.92
C GLN A 21 -12.50 -16.82 -13.28
N LEU A 22 -11.34 -17.24 -13.81
CA LEU A 22 -11.07 -18.64 -14.14
C LEU A 22 -11.15 -19.56 -12.92
N ALA A 23 -10.60 -19.15 -11.77
CA ALA A 23 -10.67 -19.94 -10.55
C ALA A 23 -12.10 -20.07 -10.01
N LYS A 24 -12.93 -19.03 -10.13
CA LYS A 24 -14.35 -19.07 -9.77
C LYS A 24 -15.09 -20.12 -10.59
N GLU A 25 -14.84 -20.16 -11.89
CA GLU A 25 -15.46 -21.06 -12.86
C GLU A 25 -14.84 -22.47 -12.90
N ASP A 26 -13.80 -22.72 -12.10
CA ASP A 26 -13.03 -23.97 -12.10
C ASP A 26 -12.36 -24.28 -13.46
N ALA A 27 -11.98 -23.24 -14.19
CA ALA A 27 -11.42 -23.32 -15.52
C ALA A 27 -9.89 -23.54 -15.52
N GLN A 28 -9.37 -23.90 -16.70
CA GLN A 28 -7.94 -23.91 -16.99
C GLN A 28 -7.42 -22.49 -17.22
N MET A 29 -6.25 -22.20 -16.69
CA MET A 29 -5.50 -20.96 -16.87
C MET A 29 -4.34 -21.19 -17.84
N ALA A 30 -4.26 -20.34 -18.86
CA ALA A 30 -3.18 -20.33 -19.81
C ALA A 30 -1.96 -19.58 -19.24
N LEU A 31 -0.79 -20.20 -19.33
CA LEU A 31 0.52 -19.60 -19.11
C LEU A 31 1.14 -19.35 -20.48
N PHE A 32 1.34 -18.09 -20.83
CA PHE A 32 1.87 -17.69 -22.14
C PHE A 32 3.41 -17.61 -22.11
N SER A 33 4.05 -17.99 -23.21
CA SER A 33 5.49 -17.82 -23.40
C SER A 33 5.85 -16.33 -23.56
N PRO A 34 6.68 -15.75 -22.66
CA PRO A 34 7.11 -14.35 -22.79
C PRO A 34 7.85 -14.09 -24.10
N TYR A 35 8.67 -15.04 -24.56
CA TYR A 35 9.41 -14.95 -25.81
C TYR A 35 8.49 -14.82 -27.03
N ASP A 36 7.43 -15.62 -27.09
CA ASP A 36 6.49 -15.55 -28.22
C ASP A 36 5.66 -14.27 -28.18
N VAL A 37 5.27 -13.83 -26.98
CA VAL A 37 4.55 -12.56 -26.80
C VAL A 37 5.40 -11.40 -27.30
N GLU A 38 6.67 -11.31 -26.88
CA GLU A 38 7.55 -10.23 -27.31
C GLU A 38 7.80 -10.24 -28.81
N ARG A 39 8.11 -11.42 -29.39
CA ARG A 39 8.35 -11.58 -30.82
C ARG A 39 7.14 -11.24 -31.70
N LEU A 40 5.93 -11.56 -31.25
CA LEU A 40 4.71 -11.40 -32.05
C LEU A 40 3.99 -10.07 -31.81
N TYR A 41 4.10 -9.50 -30.61
CA TYR A 41 3.37 -8.30 -30.19
C TYR A 41 4.28 -7.09 -29.97
N GLY A 42 5.61 -7.26 -30.09
CA GLY A 42 6.58 -6.18 -30.02
C GLY A 42 6.70 -5.53 -28.63
N ARG A 43 6.24 -6.23 -27.58
CA ARG A 43 6.29 -5.75 -26.19
C ARG A 43 6.67 -6.88 -25.24
N PRO A 44 7.54 -6.64 -24.25
CA PRO A 44 7.80 -7.60 -23.20
C PRO A 44 6.52 -8.03 -22.49
N PHE A 45 6.50 -9.26 -21.96
CA PHE A 45 5.32 -9.80 -21.28
C PHE A 45 4.86 -8.93 -20.09
N GLY A 46 5.79 -8.30 -19.37
CA GLY A 46 5.47 -7.41 -18.25
C GLY A 46 4.77 -6.11 -18.65
N ASP A 47 4.75 -5.76 -19.94
CA ASP A 47 4.22 -4.48 -20.43
C ASP A 47 2.89 -4.64 -21.19
N ILE A 48 2.35 -5.86 -21.24
CA ILE A 48 1.03 -6.13 -21.80
C ILE A 48 -0.05 -6.22 -20.71
N ALA A 49 -1.30 -5.95 -21.09
CA ALA A 49 -2.45 -6.12 -20.21
C ALA A 49 -3.00 -7.54 -20.32
N VAL A 50 -2.57 -8.44 -19.43
CA VAL A 50 -2.92 -9.88 -19.55
C VAL A 50 -4.42 -10.11 -19.54
N SER A 51 -5.18 -9.45 -18.66
CA SER A 51 -6.66 -9.59 -18.64
C SER A 51 -7.33 -9.16 -19.94
N GLU A 52 -6.90 -8.03 -20.52
CA GLU A 52 -7.49 -7.49 -21.75
C GLU A 52 -7.12 -8.35 -22.96
N MET A 53 -5.89 -8.85 -22.99
CA MET A 53 -5.36 -9.64 -24.11
C MET A 53 -5.61 -11.15 -23.95
N TYR A 54 -6.19 -11.61 -22.84
CA TYR A 54 -6.25 -13.04 -22.50
C TYR A 54 -6.88 -13.87 -23.61
N ALA A 55 -8.06 -13.47 -24.10
CA ALA A 55 -8.78 -14.19 -25.16
C ALA A 55 -7.99 -14.19 -26.47
N GLN A 56 -7.37 -13.06 -26.84
CA GLN A 56 -6.53 -12.93 -28.02
C GLN A 56 -5.31 -13.85 -27.95
N LEU A 57 -4.60 -13.84 -26.82
CA LEU A 57 -3.43 -14.66 -26.60
C LEU A 57 -3.77 -16.15 -26.55
N VAL A 58 -4.93 -16.53 -26.01
CA VAL A 58 -5.44 -17.91 -26.04
C VAL A 58 -5.73 -18.35 -27.49
N ALA A 59 -6.35 -17.50 -28.30
CA ALA A 59 -6.71 -17.82 -29.68
C ALA A 59 -5.49 -17.88 -30.64
N ASP A 60 -4.42 -17.14 -30.36
CA ASP A 60 -3.25 -17.07 -31.24
C ASP A 60 -2.40 -18.35 -31.19
N ALA A 61 -2.57 -19.26 -32.15
CA ALA A 61 -1.85 -20.53 -32.21
C ALA A 61 -0.31 -20.39 -32.25
N ARG A 62 0.23 -19.21 -32.58
CA ARG A 62 1.67 -18.95 -32.66
C ARG A 62 2.31 -18.68 -31.30
N VAL A 63 1.51 -18.35 -30.28
CA VAL A 63 1.98 -18.14 -28.91
C VAL A 63 1.99 -19.49 -28.19
N SER A 64 3.14 -19.98 -27.75
CA SER A 64 3.20 -21.21 -26.96
C SER A 64 2.47 -21.03 -25.62
N LYS A 65 1.64 -22.01 -25.23
CA LYS A 65 0.89 -22.00 -23.97
C LYS A 65 1.12 -23.27 -23.16
N ARG A 66 1.10 -23.14 -21.84
CA ARG A 66 0.88 -24.25 -20.90
C ARG A 66 -0.41 -24.02 -20.15
N TRP A 67 -1.03 -25.09 -19.66
CA TRP A 67 -2.30 -25.01 -18.96
C TRP A 67 -2.15 -25.56 -17.55
N ILE A 68 -2.71 -24.84 -16.59
CA ILE A 68 -2.87 -25.29 -15.21
C ILE A 68 -4.31 -25.04 -14.77
N ARG A 69 -4.82 -25.79 -13.80
CA ARG A 69 -6.12 -25.45 -13.21
C ARG A 69 -5.97 -24.20 -12.34
N ALA A 70 -6.81 -23.18 -12.56
CA ALA A 70 -6.68 -21.90 -11.87
C ALA A 70 -6.81 -22.02 -10.34
N ARG A 71 -7.66 -22.93 -9.84
CA ARG A 71 -7.80 -23.18 -8.40
C ARG A 71 -6.54 -23.76 -7.75
N ASP A 72 -5.78 -24.58 -8.48
CA ASP A 72 -4.57 -25.21 -7.96
C ASP A 72 -3.47 -24.16 -7.70
N LEU A 73 -3.45 -23.06 -8.48
CA LEU A 73 -2.58 -21.91 -8.21
C LEU A 73 -2.90 -21.28 -6.85
N PHE A 74 -4.16 -20.94 -6.59
CA PHE A 74 -4.57 -20.32 -5.32
C PHE A 74 -4.38 -21.26 -4.13
N GLN A 75 -4.62 -22.56 -4.32
CA GLN A 75 -4.29 -23.55 -3.30
C GLN A 75 -2.78 -23.51 -2.97
N ARG A 76 -1.93 -23.54 -3.99
CA ARG A 76 -0.47 -23.50 -3.80
C ARG A 76 0.02 -22.19 -3.18
N LEU A 77 -0.56 -21.05 -3.57
CA LEU A 77 -0.24 -19.74 -3.00
C LEU A 77 -0.55 -19.73 -1.49
N ALA A 78 -1.73 -20.19 -1.10
CA ALA A 78 -2.13 -20.24 0.30
C ALA A 78 -1.29 -21.23 1.13
N GLU A 79 -0.90 -22.38 0.57
CA GLU A 79 0.01 -23.32 1.22
C GLU A 79 1.37 -22.68 1.51
N ILE A 80 1.99 -22.00 0.53
CA ILE A 80 3.29 -21.35 0.72
C ILE A 80 3.20 -20.17 1.70
N GLN A 81 2.11 -19.39 1.63
CA GLN A 81 1.85 -18.31 2.59
C GLN A 81 1.63 -18.82 4.01
N PHE A 82 0.98 -19.97 4.17
CA PHE A 82 0.82 -20.60 5.47
C PHE A 82 2.18 -20.95 6.09
N GLU A 83 3.11 -21.47 5.29
CA GLU A 83 4.43 -21.90 5.78
C GLU A 83 5.42 -20.75 6.00
N SER A 84 5.40 -19.74 5.13
CA SER A 84 6.48 -18.74 5.04
C SER A 84 6.01 -17.28 5.11
N GLY A 85 4.69 -17.07 5.14
CA GLY A 85 4.05 -15.75 5.18
C GLY A 85 3.99 -15.00 3.84
N TYR A 86 4.81 -15.38 2.86
CA TYR A 86 4.77 -14.92 1.46
C TYR A 86 4.43 -16.13 0.56
N PRO A 87 4.12 -15.98 -0.74
CA PRO A 87 4.34 -14.83 -1.61
C PRO A 87 3.49 -13.60 -1.28
N TYR A 88 4.03 -12.42 -1.58
CA TYR A 88 3.27 -11.17 -1.69
C TYR A 88 2.31 -11.27 -2.88
N ILE A 89 1.19 -10.55 -2.84
CA ILE A 89 0.23 -10.51 -3.95
C ILE A 89 0.07 -9.06 -4.41
N MET A 90 0.16 -8.83 -5.71
CA MET A 90 -0.21 -7.57 -6.34
C MET A 90 -1.39 -7.82 -7.29
N PHE A 91 -2.50 -7.12 -7.06
CA PHE A 91 -3.70 -7.21 -7.91
C PHE A 91 -3.55 -6.28 -9.11
N GLU A 92 -3.01 -6.81 -10.21
CA GLU A 92 -2.53 -6.04 -11.37
C GLU A 92 -3.57 -5.05 -11.90
N ASP A 93 -4.79 -5.54 -12.14
CA ASP A 93 -5.85 -4.73 -12.74
C ASP A 93 -6.42 -3.71 -11.77
N THR A 94 -6.50 -4.03 -10.48
CA THR A 94 -6.88 -3.06 -9.44
C THR A 94 -5.87 -1.91 -9.39
N VAL A 95 -4.56 -2.24 -9.41
CA VAL A 95 -3.49 -1.26 -9.38
C VAL A 95 -3.52 -0.37 -10.63
N ASN A 96 -3.53 -0.96 -11.83
CA ASN A 96 -3.46 -0.21 -13.08
C ASN A 96 -4.74 0.59 -13.37
N ARG A 97 -5.91 0.11 -12.92
CA ARG A 97 -7.17 0.87 -13.02
C ARG A 97 -7.14 2.13 -12.15
N ALA A 98 -6.52 2.06 -10.97
CA ALA A 98 -6.38 3.19 -10.06
C ALA A 98 -5.16 4.09 -10.37
N ASN A 99 -4.19 3.61 -11.14
CA ASN A 99 -2.97 4.34 -11.48
C ASN A 99 -3.28 5.64 -12.25
N PRO A 100 -2.87 6.82 -11.74
CA PRO A 100 -3.08 8.08 -12.44
C PRO A 100 -2.02 8.37 -13.51
N ILE A 101 -0.95 7.58 -13.58
CA ILE A 101 0.22 7.83 -14.43
C ILE A 101 0.15 7.00 -15.70
N ALA A 102 0.52 7.58 -16.84
CA ALA A 102 0.62 6.85 -18.10
C ALA A 102 1.67 5.72 -18.01
N GLY A 103 1.31 4.54 -18.53
CA GLY A 103 2.10 3.32 -18.42
C GLY A 103 1.45 2.28 -17.51
N ARG A 104 2.12 1.14 -17.37
CA ARG A 104 1.67 0.02 -16.52
C ARG A 104 2.58 -0.14 -15.32
N ILE A 105 1.98 -0.59 -14.23
CA ILE A 105 2.68 -1.05 -13.02
C ILE A 105 2.72 -2.57 -13.12
N ASN A 106 3.93 -3.13 -13.20
CA ASN A 106 4.18 -4.55 -13.44
C ASN A 106 4.91 -5.24 -12.27
N MET A 107 5.25 -4.49 -11.21
CA MET A 107 5.91 -5.01 -10.02
C MET A 107 5.66 -4.12 -8.79
N SER A 108 6.17 -4.56 -7.64
CA SER A 108 6.17 -3.80 -6.39
C SER A 108 7.49 -4.02 -5.62
N ASN A 109 7.66 -3.35 -4.47
CA ASN A 109 8.85 -3.47 -3.62
C ASN A 109 8.75 -4.63 -2.61
N LEU A 110 9.80 -4.77 -1.79
CA LEU A 110 9.92 -5.77 -0.74
C LEU A 110 8.81 -5.71 0.33
N CYS A 111 8.19 -4.55 0.54
CA CYS A 111 7.10 -4.40 1.51
C CYS A 111 5.71 -4.27 0.84
N SER A 112 5.64 -4.38 -0.50
CA SER A 112 4.43 -4.36 -1.33
C SER A 112 3.58 -3.06 -1.31
N GLU A 113 4.12 -1.93 -0.86
CA GLU A 113 3.45 -0.62 -0.83
C GLU A 113 3.80 0.27 -2.02
N ILE A 114 4.92 0.02 -2.69
CA ILE A 114 5.36 0.86 -3.83
C ILE A 114 4.78 0.34 -5.12
N LEU A 115 4.06 1.21 -5.81
CA LEU A 115 3.35 0.92 -7.04
C LEU A 115 3.52 2.10 -7.98
N GLN A 116 4.51 2.02 -8.86
CA GLN A 116 4.83 3.07 -9.82
C GLN A 116 5.15 2.45 -11.18
N VAL A 117 5.03 3.26 -12.22
CA VAL A 117 5.45 2.87 -13.57
C VAL A 117 6.98 2.84 -13.66
N ASN A 118 7.49 1.94 -14.50
CA ASN A 118 8.91 1.84 -14.84
C ASN A 118 9.08 1.81 -16.37
N ALA A 119 10.33 1.95 -16.81
CA ALA A 119 10.71 1.81 -18.21
C ALA A 119 12.04 1.05 -18.32
N PRO A 120 12.17 0.12 -19.28
CA PRO A 120 13.35 -0.72 -19.40
C PRO A 120 14.58 0.10 -19.81
N SER A 121 15.74 -0.33 -19.34
CA SER A 121 17.04 0.12 -19.85
C SER A 121 17.55 -0.88 -20.91
N THR A 122 18.37 -0.40 -21.84
CA THR A 122 19.10 -1.27 -22.78
C THR A 122 20.60 -1.07 -22.58
N PHE A 123 21.36 -2.12 -22.87
CA PHE A 123 22.80 -2.19 -22.61
C PHE A 123 23.55 -2.58 -23.88
N ASP A 124 24.73 -2.01 -24.04
CA ASP A 124 25.71 -2.46 -25.03
C ASP A 124 26.42 -3.74 -24.55
N GLU A 125 27.17 -4.40 -25.43
CA GLU A 125 27.88 -5.66 -25.12
C GLU A 125 28.91 -5.50 -23.98
N ASN A 126 29.40 -4.28 -23.76
CA ASN A 126 30.34 -3.93 -22.68
C ASN A 126 29.64 -3.58 -21.35
N LEU A 127 28.32 -3.72 -21.28
CA LEU A 127 27.44 -3.34 -20.15
C LEU A 127 27.26 -1.82 -19.92
N ASP A 128 27.75 -0.98 -20.83
CA ASP A 128 27.37 0.43 -20.81
C ASP A 128 25.88 0.58 -21.15
N TYR A 129 25.26 1.64 -20.65
CA TYR A 129 23.86 1.94 -20.98
C TYR A 129 23.76 2.48 -22.41
N ALA A 130 23.16 1.70 -23.30
CA ALA A 130 22.76 2.18 -24.62
C ALA A 130 21.56 3.14 -24.52
N SER A 131 20.61 2.84 -23.62
CA SER A 131 19.52 3.75 -23.24
C SER A 131 19.16 3.58 -21.77
N ILE A 132 19.12 4.69 -21.03
CA ILE A 132 18.75 4.68 -19.62
C ILE A 132 17.22 4.73 -19.49
N GLY A 133 16.63 3.67 -18.94
CA GLY A 133 15.22 3.60 -18.59
C GLY A 133 14.90 4.34 -17.28
N GLN A 134 13.76 3.99 -16.69
CA GLN A 134 13.32 4.56 -15.41
C GLN A 134 13.01 3.44 -14.43
N ASP A 135 13.90 3.24 -13.47
CA ASP A 135 13.66 2.36 -12.33
C ASP A 135 13.18 3.17 -11.12
N ILE A 136 12.71 2.45 -10.10
CA ILE A 136 12.03 3.05 -8.95
C ILE A 136 12.94 3.02 -7.74
N SER A 137 13.20 4.18 -7.14
CA SER A 137 13.60 4.31 -5.74
C SER A 137 12.43 4.84 -4.92
N CYS A 138 12.51 4.66 -3.61
CA CYS A 138 11.51 5.19 -2.71
C CYS A 138 12.14 5.90 -1.52
N ASN A 139 11.63 7.09 -1.21
CA ASN A 139 11.83 7.79 0.06
C ASN A 139 10.48 7.81 0.79
N LEU A 140 10.50 7.45 2.07
CA LEU A 140 9.29 7.23 2.86
C LEU A 140 9.35 8.04 4.15
N GLY A 141 8.19 8.51 4.59
CA GLY A 141 8.00 9.12 5.89
C GLY A 141 6.54 9.06 6.25
N SER A 142 6.22 8.85 7.53
CA SER A 142 4.84 8.68 7.97
C SER A 142 4.45 9.68 9.04
N LEU A 143 3.23 10.19 8.96
CA LEU A 143 2.65 11.01 10.01
C LEU A 143 2.02 10.11 11.09
N ASN A 144 2.14 10.53 12.35
CA ASN A 144 1.36 9.96 13.44
C ASN A 144 -0.04 10.55 13.39
N ILE A 145 -1.05 9.72 13.13
CA ILE A 145 -2.43 10.18 12.94
C ILE A 145 -2.93 10.94 14.18
N ALA A 146 -2.64 10.45 15.39
CA ALA A 146 -3.10 11.09 16.62
C ALA A 146 -2.53 12.51 16.76
N HIS A 147 -1.22 12.67 16.62
CA HIS A 147 -0.58 13.98 16.73
C HIS A 147 -0.93 14.91 15.58
N THR A 148 -1.23 14.35 14.40
CA THR A 148 -1.69 15.16 13.25
C THR A 148 -3.08 15.71 13.50
N MET A 149 -3.98 14.90 14.08
CA MET A 149 -5.32 15.35 14.48
C MET A 149 -5.29 16.36 15.63
N ASP A 150 -4.26 16.33 16.48
CA ASP A 150 -4.06 17.30 17.56
C ASP A 150 -3.33 18.57 17.10
N SER A 151 -2.85 18.61 15.86
CA SER A 151 -2.09 19.75 15.33
C SER A 151 -2.99 20.98 15.20
N PRO A 152 -2.54 22.17 15.66
CA PRO A 152 -3.29 23.42 15.43
C PRO A 152 -3.32 23.82 13.95
N ASP A 153 -2.45 23.24 13.12
CA ASP A 153 -2.38 23.49 11.68
C ASP A 153 -2.09 22.17 10.94
N PHE A 154 -3.18 21.45 10.65
CA PHE A 154 -3.14 20.19 9.92
C PHE A 154 -2.54 20.36 8.51
N ALA A 155 -2.89 21.45 7.83
CA ALA A 155 -2.44 21.71 6.46
C ALA A 155 -0.91 21.86 6.41
N ARG A 156 -0.33 22.63 7.33
CA ARG A 156 1.11 22.81 7.43
C ARG A 156 1.82 21.52 7.81
N THR A 157 1.24 20.66 8.65
CA THR A 157 1.82 19.35 8.97
C THR A 157 2.02 18.51 7.71
N VAL A 158 1.01 18.44 6.83
CA VAL A 158 1.12 17.71 5.56
C VAL A 158 2.11 18.39 4.62
N GLU A 159 2.05 19.72 4.50
CA GLU A 159 2.92 20.47 3.61
C GLU A 159 4.41 20.28 3.96
N VAL A 160 4.75 20.37 5.25
CA VAL A 160 6.13 20.17 5.73
C VAL A 160 6.61 18.75 5.44
N ALA A 161 5.77 17.74 5.63
CA ALA A 161 6.12 16.35 5.35
C ALA A 161 6.37 16.11 3.86
N VAL A 162 5.48 16.60 2.98
CA VAL A 162 5.66 16.50 1.53
C VAL A 162 6.92 17.21 1.06
N ARG A 163 7.18 18.44 1.55
CA ARG A 163 8.41 19.18 1.23
C ARG A 163 9.66 18.46 1.73
N GLY A 164 9.63 17.92 2.95
CA GLY A 164 10.73 17.17 3.53
C GLY A 164 11.08 15.91 2.71
N LEU A 165 10.08 15.13 2.32
CA LEU A 165 10.27 13.96 1.45
C LEU A 165 10.74 14.35 0.04
N THR A 166 10.19 15.44 -0.50
CA THR A 166 10.62 15.99 -1.79
C THR A 166 12.10 16.38 -1.75
N ALA A 167 12.56 17.00 -0.67
CA ALA A 167 13.96 17.34 -0.49
C ALA A 167 14.85 16.08 -0.45
N VAL A 168 14.40 14.98 0.19
CA VAL A 168 15.13 13.71 0.16
C VAL A 168 15.28 13.19 -1.28
N SER A 169 14.22 13.25 -2.08
CA SER A 169 14.28 12.90 -3.51
C SER A 169 15.27 13.79 -4.27
N GLU A 170 15.23 15.11 -4.08
CA GLU A 170 16.13 16.06 -4.76
C GLU A 170 17.61 15.90 -4.38
N MET A 171 17.89 15.52 -3.13
CA MET A 171 19.26 15.28 -2.64
C MET A 171 19.80 13.89 -3.03
N SER A 172 18.95 12.99 -3.55
CA SER A 172 19.32 11.61 -3.85
C SER A 172 19.93 11.48 -5.25
N ASP A 173 21.17 11.01 -5.32
CA ASP A 173 21.89 10.72 -6.57
C ASP A 173 22.55 9.32 -6.49
N ILE A 174 21.85 8.30 -7.01
CA ILE A 174 22.26 6.90 -6.92
C ILE A 174 23.11 6.51 -8.13
N ARG A 175 24.33 7.05 -8.18
CA ARG A 175 25.25 6.93 -9.33
C ARG A 175 25.57 5.50 -9.76
N SER A 176 25.51 4.54 -8.85
CA SER A 176 25.77 3.13 -9.14
C SER A 176 24.69 2.47 -9.99
N VAL A 177 23.49 3.06 -10.07
CA VAL A 177 22.38 2.54 -10.87
C VAL A 177 21.72 3.71 -11.63
N PRO A 178 22.24 4.07 -12.82
CA PRO A 178 21.77 5.22 -13.59
C PRO A 178 20.27 5.27 -13.84
N SER A 179 19.60 4.15 -14.07
CA SER A 179 18.14 4.08 -14.25
C SER A 179 17.34 4.48 -13.00
N VAL A 180 17.87 4.21 -11.80
CA VAL A 180 17.28 4.62 -10.52
C VAL A 180 17.46 6.11 -10.30
N ALA A 181 18.66 6.65 -10.60
CA ALA A 181 18.92 8.08 -10.53
C ALA A 181 18.03 8.85 -11.52
N ALA A 182 17.92 8.37 -12.77
CA ALA A 182 17.07 8.94 -13.80
C ALA A 182 15.58 8.87 -13.42
N GLY A 183 15.11 7.72 -12.92
CA GLY A 183 13.73 7.57 -12.46
C GLY A 183 13.37 8.49 -11.31
N ASN A 184 14.26 8.64 -10.31
CA ASN A 184 14.08 9.59 -9.20
C ASN A 184 14.03 11.03 -9.70
N ALA A 185 15.00 11.44 -10.52
CA ALA A 185 15.10 12.81 -11.04
C ALA A 185 13.92 13.17 -11.97
N ALA A 186 13.37 12.21 -12.71
CA ALA A 186 12.24 12.45 -13.60
C ALA A 186 10.89 12.47 -12.86
N SER A 187 10.74 11.69 -11.80
CA SER A 187 9.46 11.49 -11.12
C SER A 187 9.27 12.33 -9.88
N HIS A 188 10.35 12.66 -9.17
CA HIS A 188 10.31 13.23 -7.83
C HIS A 188 9.34 12.47 -6.90
N ALA A 189 9.21 11.16 -7.10
CA ALA A 189 8.23 10.35 -6.40
C ALA A 189 8.58 10.23 -4.91
N ILE A 190 7.55 10.35 -4.07
CA ILE A 190 7.65 10.23 -2.61
C ILE A 190 6.60 9.26 -2.09
N GLY A 191 6.75 8.80 -0.85
CA GLY A 191 5.71 8.03 -0.16
C GLY A 191 5.45 8.55 1.23
N LEU A 192 4.46 9.45 1.34
CA LEU A 192 3.89 9.90 2.60
C LEU A 192 2.94 8.82 3.14
N GLY A 193 3.35 8.17 4.23
CA GLY A 193 2.58 7.15 4.92
C GLY A 193 1.88 7.68 6.16
N GLN A 194 1.13 6.78 6.81
CA GLN A 194 0.41 7.07 8.06
C GLN A 194 0.70 5.95 9.06
N MET A 195 0.73 6.31 10.35
CA MET A 195 0.86 5.36 11.45
C MET A 195 -0.04 5.78 12.63
N ASN A 196 -0.16 4.89 13.62
CA ASN A 196 -0.92 5.12 14.85
C ASN A 196 -2.45 5.16 14.68
N LEU A 197 -3.02 4.55 13.62
CA LEU A 197 -4.48 4.56 13.44
C LEU A 197 -5.18 3.90 14.62
N HIS A 198 -4.75 2.70 15.01
CA HIS A 198 -5.40 1.99 16.11
C HIS A 198 -5.25 2.71 17.44
N GLY A 199 -4.07 3.27 17.74
CA GLY A 199 -3.85 4.10 18.93
C GLY A 199 -4.77 5.31 18.97
N TYR A 200 -4.94 6.02 17.85
CA TYR A 200 -5.88 7.15 17.76
C TYR A 200 -7.33 6.72 17.97
N LEU A 201 -7.79 5.69 17.24
CA LEU A 201 -9.16 5.20 17.37
C LEU A 201 -9.46 4.79 18.83
N ALA A 202 -8.56 4.05 19.47
CA ALA A 202 -8.71 3.63 20.85
C ALA A 202 -8.71 4.82 21.82
N ARG A 203 -7.84 5.82 21.63
CA ARG A 203 -7.85 7.07 22.41
C ARG A 203 -9.21 7.78 22.33
N GLU A 204 -9.83 7.81 21.15
CA GLU A 204 -11.12 8.44 20.90
C GLU A 204 -12.33 7.54 21.26
N GLY A 205 -12.11 6.37 21.86
CA GLY A 205 -13.18 5.46 22.23
C GLY A 205 -13.86 4.82 21.01
N ILE A 206 -13.11 4.53 19.95
CA ILE A 206 -13.60 3.91 18.71
C ILE A 206 -12.92 2.54 18.54
N ALA A 207 -13.73 1.49 18.41
CA ALA A 207 -13.20 0.16 18.14
C ALA A 207 -12.69 0.07 16.69
N TYR A 208 -11.56 -0.62 16.50
CA TYR A 208 -11.01 -0.86 15.16
C TYR A 208 -12.00 -1.64 14.27
N GLY A 209 -12.13 -1.20 13.02
CA GLY A 209 -13.05 -1.80 12.04
C GLY A 209 -14.54 -1.59 12.34
N SER A 210 -14.89 -0.76 13.32
CA SER A 210 -16.25 -0.25 13.47
C SER A 210 -16.61 0.73 12.37
N GLU A 211 -17.90 0.99 12.16
CA GLU A 211 -18.37 1.98 11.18
C GLU A 211 -17.70 3.34 11.36
N ALA A 212 -17.60 3.83 12.60
CA ALA A 212 -16.91 5.08 12.91
C ALA A 212 -15.39 5.02 12.62
N GLY A 213 -14.74 3.87 12.82
CA GLY A 213 -13.33 3.68 12.48
C GLY A 213 -13.08 3.69 10.97
N LEU A 214 -13.96 3.06 10.19
CA LEU A 214 -13.93 3.08 8.73
C LEU A 214 -14.19 4.48 8.18
N ASP A 215 -15.23 5.15 8.70
CA ASP A 215 -15.60 6.52 8.32
C ASP A 215 -14.48 7.52 8.65
N PHE A 216 -13.85 7.41 9.83
CA PHE A 216 -12.67 8.21 10.18
C PHE A 216 -11.52 7.97 9.20
N THR A 217 -11.19 6.70 8.92
CA THR A 217 -10.08 6.35 8.03
C THR A 217 -10.29 6.94 6.64
N ASN A 218 -11.50 6.80 6.09
CA ASN A 218 -11.87 7.39 4.80
C ASN A 218 -11.65 8.92 4.80
N PHE A 219 -12.24 9.65 5.76
CA PHE A 219 -12.15 11.11 5.78
C PHE A 219 -10.78 11.66 6.17
N TYR A 220 -10.01 10.94 6.97
CA TYR A 220 -8.62 11.29 7.26
C TYR A 220 -7.77 11.22 5.99
N PHE A 221 -7.80 10.08 5.28
CA PHE A 221 -7.03 9.92 4.04
C PHE A 221 -7.54 10.82 2.90
N TYR A 222 -8.84 11.07 2.82
CA TYR A 222 -9.43 12.07 1.92
C TYR A 222 -8.81 13.46 2.15
N THR A 223 -8.70 13.87 3.41
CA THR A 223 -8.15 15.19 3.79
C THR A 223 -6.64 15.27 3.57
N ILE A 224 -5.88 14.23 3.95
CA ILE A 224 -4.44 14.14 3.66
C ILE A 224 -4.18 14.26 2.17
N THR A 225 -4.96 13.56 1.34
CA THR A 225 -4.78 13.53 -0.12
C THR A 225 -4.95 14.89 -0.74
N TRP A 226 -5.97 15.64 -0.32
CA TRP A 226 -6.18 17.01 -0.79
C TRP A 226 -4.98 17.91 -0.48
N HIS A 227 -4.49 17.89 0.77
CA HIS A 227 -3.35 18.71 1.19
C HIS A 227 -2.03 18.28 0.53
N ALA A 228 -1.82 16.97 0.31
CA ALA A 228 -0.63 16.47 -0.37
C ALA A 228 -0.60 16.90 -1.85
N LEU A 229 -1.72 16.79 -2.56
CA LEU A 229 -1.85 17.25 -3.95
C LEU A 229 -1.68 18.76 -4.05
N ARG A 230 -2.34 19.53 -3.16
CA ARG A 230 -2.17 20.99 -3.09
C ARG A 230 -0.71 21.35 -2.88
N THR A 231 -0.01 20.68 -1.97
CA THR A 231 1.40 20.95 -1.71
C THR A 231 2.26 20.66 -2.94
N SER A 232 2.06 19.51 -3.58
CA SER A 232 2.80 19.15 -4.81
C SER A 232 2.55 20.13 -5.95
N MET A 233 1.32 20.64 -6.08
CA MET A 233 0.96 21.71 -7.02
C MET A 233 1.67 23.03 -6.68
N LEU A 234 1.72 23.41 -5.40
CA LEU A 234 2.44 24.61 -4.96
C LEU A 234 3.94 24.50 -5.27
N ILE A 235 4.56 23.35 -5.00
CA ILE A 235 5.96 23.10 -5.34
C ILE A 235 6.18 23.22 -6.85
N ALA A 236 5.28 22.68 -7.67
CA ALA A 236 5.39 22.79 -9.13
C ALA A 236 5.34 24.24 -9.60
N ARG A 237 4.41 25.03 -9.03
CA ARG A 237 4.28 26.46 -9.30
C ARG A 237 5.51 27.26 -8.84
N GLU A 238 6.05 26.95 -7.66
CA GLU A 238 7.24 27.61 -7.11
C GLU A 238 8.50 27.32 -7.94
N LYS A 239 8.67 26.08 -8.38
CA LYS A 239 9.85 25.64 -9.15
C LYS A 239 9.71 25.87 -10.66
N GLY A 240 8.50 26.13 -11.15
CA GLY A 240 8.21 26.28 -12.59
C GLY A 240 8.38 24.98 -13.38
N THR A 241 8.32 23.83 -12.72
CA THR A 241 8.47 22.51 -13.34
C THR A 241 7.59 21.47 -12.64
N ARG A 242 7.36 20.35 -13.30
CA ARG A 242 6.50 19.24 -12.88
C ARG A 242 7.15 17.91 -13.27
N PHE A 243 6.66 16.81 -12.73
CA PHE A 243 7.24 15.50 -13.06
C PHE A 243 7.17 15.20 -14.56
N ALA A 244 8.14 14.44 -15.06
CA ALA A 244 8.22 14.04 -16.45
C ALA A 244 7.03 13.19 -16.88
N GLY A 245 6.37 13.56 -17.97
CA GLY A 245 5.18 12.87 -18.45
C GLY A 245 3.86 13.31 -17.79
N PHE A 246 3.85 14.45 -17.09
CA PHE A 246 2.64 15.01 -16.46
C PHE A 246 1.47 15.11 -17.44
N GLU A 247 1.70 15.55 -18.68
CA GLU A 247 0.62 15.80 -19.65
C GLU A 247 -0.13 14.53 -20.08
N GLN A 248 0.48 13.37 -19.93
CA GLN A 248 -0.15 12.08 -20.22
C GLN A 248 -0.87 11.50 -18.99
N SER A 249 -0.76 12.14 -17.83
CA SER A 249 -1.38 11.68 -16.59
C SER A 249 -2.86 12.06 -16.49
N ARG A 250 -3.59 11.35 -15.64
CA ARG A 250 -4.97 11.69 -15.26
C ARG A 250 -5.05 12.96 -14.41
N TYR A 251 -3.93 13.49 -13.92
CA TYR A 251 -3.88 14.80 -13.28
C TYR A 251 -4.03 15.92 -14.30
N ALA A 252 -3.38 15.81 -15.45
CA ALA A 252 -3.46 16.79 -16.54
C ALA A 252 -4.84 16.83 -17.19
N SER A 253 -5.47 15.67 -17.41
CA SER A 253 -6.84 15.61 -17.96
C SER A 253 -7.93 16.04 -16.96
N GLY A 254 -7.60 16.07 -15.67
CA GLY A 254 -8.55 16.30 -14.59
C GLY A 254 -9.34 15.05 -14.16
N ASP A 255 -9.17 13.91 -14.83
CA ASP A 255 -9.92 12.67 -14.54
C ASP A 255 -9.65 12.12 -13.14
N TYR A 256 -8.44 12.35 -12.60
CA TYR A 256 -8.10 11.96 -11.24
C TYR A 256 -9.09 12.53 -10.20
N PHE A 257 -9.62 13.73 -10.45
CA PHE A 257 -10.48 14.46 -9.53
C PHE A 257 -11.95 14.04 -9.59
N ARG A 258 -12.34 13.25 -10.61
CA ARG A 258 -13.74 12.88 -10.84
C ARG A 258 -14.42 12.24 -9.62
N PRO A 259 -13.83 11.25 -8.93
CA PRO A 259 -14.46 10.66 -7.75
C PRO A 259 -14.67 11.66 -6.60
N TYR A 260 -13.77 12.64 -6.47
CA TYR A 260 -13.84 13.69 -5.45
C TYR A 260 -14.91 14.73 -5.76
N LEU A 261 -15.19 14.98 -7.05
CA LEU A 261 -16.19 15.94 -7.50
C LEU A 261 -17.61 15.34 -7.56
N GLU A 262 -17.73 14.07 -7.95
CA GLU A 262 -19.03 13.39 -8.11
C GLU A 262 -19.52 12.77 -6.81
N GLY A 263 -18.60 12.37 -5.92
CA GLY A 263 -18.94 11.77 -4.63
C GLY A 263 -19.67 12.72 -3.69
N ASP A 264 -20.49 12.14 -2.81
CA ASP A 264 -21.05 12.81 -1.65
C ASP A 264 -20.11 12.59 -0.46
N TRP A 265 -19.19 13.53 -0.25
CA TRP A 265 -18.15 13.45 0.76
C TRP A 265 -18.60 14.14 2.04
N GLN A 266 -19.36 13.41 2.86
CA GLN A 266 -19.68 13.81 4.23
C GLN A 266 -19.45 12.67 5.23
N PRO A 267 -18.94 12.96 6.44
CA PRO A 267 -18.83 11.96 7.49
C PRO A 267 -20.17 11.28 7.75
N LYS A 268 -20.19 9.95 7.62
CA LYS A 268 -21.39 9.13 7.82
C LYS A 268 -21.80 9.08 9.28
N THR A 269 -20.83 9.15 10.18
CA THR A 269 -21.05 9.07 11.62
C THR A 269 -20.93 10.43 12.30
N ALA A 270 -21.84 10.71 13.24
CA ALA A 270 -21.81 11.94 14.02
C ALA A 270 -20.51 12.07 14.83
N LYS A 271 -19.95 10.94 15.29
CA LYS A 271 -18.70 10.89 16.04
C LYS A 271 -17.53 11.42 15.21
N VAL A 272 -17.38 10.98 13.95
CA VAL A 272 -16.30 11.46 13.07
C VAL A 272 -16.47 12.94 12.75
N ARG A 273 -17.70 13.40 12.47
CA ARG A 273 -17.98 14.83 12.29
C ARG A 273 -17.53 15.67 13.49
N ALA A 274 -17.82 15.19 14.71
CA ALA A 274 -17.40 15.85 15.94
C ALA A 274 -15.88 15.83 16.14
N LEU A 275 -15.18 14.75 15.75
CA LEU A 275 -13.72 14.66 15.85
C LEU A 275 -13.03 15.73 15.00
N PHE A 276 -13.39 15.85 13.72
CA PHE A 276 -12.82 16.86 12.82
C PHE A 276 -13.17 18.29 13.26
N ALA A 277 -14.42 18.51 13.69
CA ALA A 277 -14.85 19.82 14.20
C ALA A 277 -14.07 20.23 15.47
N ARG A 278 -13.90 19.32 16.43
CA ARG A 278 -13.14 19.57 17.66
C ARG A 278 -11.66 19.80 17.39
N ALA A 279 -11.10 19.14 16.37
CA ALA A 279 -9.73 19.35 15.93
C ALA A 279 -9.55 20.64 15.12
N GLY A 280 -10.63 21.36 14.76
CA GLY A 280 -10.56 22.53 13.89
C GLY A 280 -10.13 22.21 12.45
N ILE A 281 -10.27 20.96 12.03
CA ILE A 281 -9.86 20.50 10.69
C ILE A 281 -11.05 20.61 9.74
N VAL A 282 -10.91 21.47 8.74
CA VAL A 282 -11.90 21.63 7.68
C VAL A 282 -11.75 20.48 6.68
N LEU A 283 -12.79 19.68 6.51
CA LEU A 283 -12.84 18.66 5.47
C LEU A 283 -12.94 19.35 4.09
N PRO A 284 -12.10 18.99 3.11
CA PRO A 284 -12.17 19.57 1.77
C PRO A 284 -13.56 19.39 1.16
N ASP A 285 -14.21 20.49 0.78
CA ASP A 285 -15.49 20.42 0.09
C ASP A 285 -15.32 20.30 -1.43
N ARG A 286 -16.46 20.22 -2.13
CA ARG A 286 -16.48 20.08 -3.59
C ARG A 286 -15.86 21.28 -4.32
N ASP A 287 -15.98 22.48 -3.77
CA ASP A 287 -15.43 23.69 -4.39
C ASP A 287 -13.91 23.77 -4.19
N MET A 288 -13.41 23.35 -3.02
CA MET A 288 -11.99 23.17 -2.76
C MET A 288 -11.37 22.14 -3.72
N TRP A 289 -12.05 21.04 -4.00
CA TRP A 289 -11.60 20.06 -5.00
C TRP A 289 -11.66 20.60 -6.43
N ARG A 290 -12.70 21.36 -6.79
CA ARG A 290 -12.82 21.99 -8.10
C ARG A 290 -11.68 22.97 -8.34
N GLN A 291 -11.41 23.83 -7.35
CA GLN A 291 -10.30 24.78 -7.40
C GLN A 291 -8.95 24.04 -7.52
N LEU A 292 -8.73 23.01 -6.71
CA LEU A 292 -7.49 22.23 -6.77
C LEU A 292 -7.31 21.53 -8.12
N ARG A 293 -8.38 20.97 -8.71
CA ARG A 293 -8.33 20.41 -10.06
C ARG A 293 -7.86 21.46 -11.06
N ASP A 294 -8.48 22.64 -11.05
CA ASP A 294 -8.18 23.69 -12.02
C ASP A 294 -6.74 24.20 -11.86
N ASP A 295 -6.26 24.32 -10.61
CA ASP A 295 -4.87 24.67 -10.32
C ASP A 295 -3.90 23.56 -10.75
N VAL A 296 -4.22 22.28 -10.52
CA VAL A 296 -3.38 21.15 -10.94
C VAL A 296 -3.32 21.03 -12.46
N MET A 297 -4.44 21.20 -13.17
CA MET A 297 -4.46 21.20 -14.63
C MET A 297 -3.64 22.37 -15.20
N ARG A 298 -3.61 23.52 -14.51
CA ARG A 298 -2.87 24.71 -14.95
C ARG A 298 -1.39 24.67 -14.62
N TYR A 299 -1.03 24.34 -13.38
CA TYR A 299 0.35 24.45 -12.87
C TYR A 299 1.08 23.10 -12.82
N GLY A 300 0.36 22.00 -12.89
CA GLY A 300 0.89 20.66 -12.68
C GLY A 300 1.10 20.32 -11.20
N ILE A 301 1.72 19.15 -10.97
CA ILE A 301 2.22 18.73 -9.66
C ILE A 301 3.68 18.31 -9.79
N TYR A 302 4.47 18.53 -8.72
CA TYR A 302 5.91 18.30 -8.77
C TYR A 302 6.26 16.82 -8.61
N ASN A 303 5.62 16.16 -7.65
CA ASN A 303 5.82 14.74 -7.36
C ASN A 303 4.84 13.89 -8.18
N ARG A 304 5.35 12.89 -8.91
CA ARG A 304 4.55 11.93 -9.68
C ARG A 304 3.67 11.06 -8.79
N ASN A 305 4.18 10.70 -7.61
CA ASN A 305 3.49 9.90 -6.61
C ASN A 305 3.69 10.52 -5.23
N LEU A 306 2.68 10.43 -4.37
CA LEU A 306 2.62 11.19 -3.12
C LEU A 306 2.51 10.32 -1.87
N GLN A 307 1.65 9.31 -1.89
CA GLN A 307 1.33 8.52 -0.71
C GLN A 307 1.64 7.04 -0.93
N ALA A 308 2.26 6.44 0.07
CA ALA A 308 2.45 5.00 0.22
C ALA A 308 2.46 4.67 1.71
N VAL A 309 1.76 3.64 2.15
CA VAL A 309 1.65 3.29 3.58
C VAL A 309 2.47 2.03 3.88
N PRO A 310 3.74 2.17 4.26
CA PRO A 310 4.60 1.04 4.62
C PRO A 310 4.25 0.47 6.00
N PRO A 311 4.80 -0.70 6.39
CA PRO A 311 4.88 -1.05 7.79
C PRO A 311 5.87 -0.10 8.48
N THR A 312 5.55 0.38 9.67
CA THR A 312 6.49 1.17 10.47
C THR A 312 7.20 0.25 11.45
N GLY A 313 8.48 -0.05 11.17
CA GLY A 313 9.33 -0.88 12.01
C GLY A 313 9.70 -0.19 13.33
N SER A 314 10.99 -0.22 13.70
CA SER A 314 11.44 0.30 15.01
C SER A 314 11.18 1.80 15.23
N ILE A 315 10.96 2.58 14.17
CA ILE A 315 10.57 3.99 14.25
C ILE A 315 9.24 4.20 14.98
N SER A 316 8.34 3.20 14.97
CA SER A 316 7.04 3.28 15.65
C SER A 316 7.19 3.34 17.17
N TYR A 317 8.18 2.65 17.74
CA TYR A 317 8.46 2.72 19.18
C TYR A 317 8.99 4.09 19.58
N ILE A 318 9.88 4.68 18.77
CA ILE A 318 10.45 6.02 19.01
C ILE A 318 9.35 7.09 18.92
N ASN A 319 8.50 6.98 17.90
CA ASN A 319 7.38 7.92 17.70
C ASN A 319 6.21 7.69 18.67
N HIS A 320 6.23 6.57 19.41
CA HIS A 320 5.14 6.07 20.22
C HIS A 320 3.82 5.93 19.43
N ALA A 321 3.87 5.11 18.38
CA ALA A 321 2.77 4.83 17.49
C ALA A 321 2.45 3.32 17.44
N THR A 322 1.18 2.97 17.22
CA THR A 322 0.84 1.63 16.71
C THR A 322 1.33 1.51 15.26
N SER A 323 1.89 0.36 14.89
CA SER A 323 2.51 0.20 13.58
C SER A 323 1.51 0.39 12.44
N SER A 324 1.83 1.26 11.48
CA SER A 324 1.01 1.54 10.29
C SER A 324 -0.46 1.86 10.66
N ILE A 325 -1.38 1.47 9.79
CA ILE A 325 -2.83 1.62 9.99
C ILE A 325 -3.52 0.33 10.44
N HIS A 326 -2.80 -0.79 10.62
CA HIS A 326 -3.40 -2.04 11.09
C HIS A 326 -3.53 -2.08 12.62
N PRO A 327 -4.30 -3.04 13.18
CA PRO A 327 -4.41 -3.20 14.63
C PRO A 327 -3.06 -3.53 15.28
N ILE A 328 -3.02 -3.43 16.61
CA ILE A 328 -1.84 -3.84 17.38
C ILE A 328 -1.67 -5.35 17.28
N VAL A 329 -0.44 -5.84 17.34
CA VAL A 329 -0.18 -7.29 17.32
C VAL A 329 -0.29 -7.93 18.71
N SER A 330 -0.15 -7.11 19.75
CA SER A 330 -0.39 -7.45 21.16
C SER A 330 -0.54 -6.17 21.98
N LYS A 331 -1.18 -6.26 23.15
CA LYS A 331 -1.37 -5.12 24.08
C LYS A 331 -0.03 -4.62 24.64
N ILE A 332 0.82 -5.56 25.05
CA ILE A 332 2.22 -5.35 25.39
C ILE A 332 3.06 -6.11 24.36
N GLU A 333 3.80 -5.40 23.51
CA GLU A 333 4.68 -6.02 22.53
C GLU A 333 5.99 -6.45 23.20
N ILE A 334 6.42 -7.69 22.92
CA ILE A 334 7.65 -8.28 23.46
C ILE A 334 8.69 -8.38 22.35
N ARG A 335 9.82 -7.70 22.53
CA ARG A 335 10.95 -7.68 21.58
C ARG A 335 12.12 -8.45 22.16
N LYS A 336 12.77 -9.30 21.36
CA LYS A 336 13.98 -10.04 21.77
C LYS A 336 15.24 -9.20 21.55
N GLU A 337 15.47 -8.24 22.44
CA GLU A 337 16.54 -7.26 22.32
C GLU A 337 17.22 -6.97 23.67
N GLY A 338 18.43 -6.42 23.60
CA GLY A 338 19.17 -5.96 24.77
C GLY A 338 19.79 -7.08 25.62
N LYS A 339 20.55 -6.67 26.65
CA LYS A 339 21.25 -7.60 27.57
C LYS A 339 20.28 -8.41 28.43
N THR A 340 19.07 -7.90 28.66
CA THR A 340 17.97 -8.57 29.36
C THR A 340 17.30 -9.64 28.50
N GLY A 341 17.58 -9.68 27.20
CA GLY A 341 16.98 -10.61 26.23
C GLY A 341 15.54 -10.27 25.84
N ARG A 342 14.86 -9.38 26.58
CA ARG A 342 13.50 -8.90 26.29
C ARG A 342 13.31 -7.42 26.63
N VAL A 343 12.50 -6.76 25.82
CA VAL A 343 11.99 -5.40 26.02
C VAL A 343 10.47 -5.40 25.82
N TYR A 344 9.75 -4.71 26.69
CA TYR A 344 8.30 -4.64 26.70
C TYR A 344 7.84 -3.25 26.25
N TYR A 345 6.92 -3.21 25.30
CA TYR A 345 6.40 -1.97 24.72
C TYR A 345 4.87 -1.91 24.84
N PRO A 346 4.32 -1.08 25.75
CA PRO A 346 2.88 -0.89 25.83
C PRO A 346 2.35 -0.07 24.66
N ALA A 347 1.18 -0.44 24.15
CA ALA A 347 0.52 0.31 23.09
C ALA A 347 0.24 1.78 23.51
N PRO A 348 0.36 2.76 22.59
CA PRO A 348 0.09 4.17 22.89
C PRO A 348 -1.33 4.40 23.41
N PHE A 349 -1.46 5.29 24.40
CA PHE A 349 -2.73 5.66 25.05
C PHE A 349 -3.49 4.52 25.74
N MET A 350 -2.87 3.35 25.90
CA MET A 350 -3.47 2.23 26.60
C MET A 350 -3.37 2.42 28.11
N THR A 351 -4.50 2.20 28.78
CA THR A 351 -4.66 2.26 30.23
C THR A 351 -5.56 1.11 30.67
N ASN A 352 -5.62 0.81 31.97
CA ASN A 352 -6.51 -0.24 32.48
C ASN A 352 -7.99 0.03 32.19
N ASN A 353 -8.39 1.29 32.00
CA ASN A 353 -9.78 1.68 31.76
C ASN A 353 -10.23 1.51 30.30
N ASN A 354 -9.31 1.35 29.36
CA ASN A 354 -9.62 1.26 27.93
C ASN A 354 -9.03 0.02 27.23
N LEU A 355 -8.57 -1.00 27.98
CA LEU A 355 -8.01 -2.25 27.46
C LEU A 355 -8.91 -2.95 26.43
N ALA A 356 -10.24 -2.83 26.57
CA ALA A 356 -11.21 -3.42 25.65
C ALA A 356 -11.11 -2.86 24.22
N LEU A 357 -10.53 -1.67 24.03
CA LEU A 357 -10.31 -1.07 22.71
C LEU A 357 -9.01 -1.54 22.04
N TYR A 358 -8.15 -2.26 22.77
CA TYR A 358 -6.88 -2.77 22.29
C TYR A 358 -6.97 -4.28 22.04
N GLN A 359 -7.95 -4.68 21.23
CA GLN A 359 -8.02 -6.03 20.68
C GLN A 359 -6.87 -6.23 19.70
N ASP A 360 -6.18 -7.37 19.76
CA ASP A 360 -5.08 -7.61 18.85
C ASP A 360 -5.56 -7.94 17.42
N ALA A 361 -4.64 -7.92 16.46
CA ALA A 361 -4.95 -8.13 15.05
C ALA A 361 -5.53 -9.54 14.77
N TYR A 362 -5.23 -10.53 15.62
CA TYR A 362 -5.80 -11.88 15.51
C TYR A 362 -7.25 -11.90 15.99
N GLU A 363 -7.57 -11.20 17.09
CA GLU A 363 -8.92 -11.03 17.61
C GLU A 363 -9.81 -10.19 16.67
N ILE A 364 -9.26 -9.12 16.10
CA ILE A 364 -9.96 -8.26 15.13
C ILE A 364 -10.25 -9.01 13.83
N GLY A 365 -9.32 -9.83 13.38
CA GLY A 365 -9.44 -10.69 12.22
C GLY A 365 -9.31 -9.97 10.86
N PRO A 366 -9.13 -10.74 9.77
CA PRO A 366 -8.72 -10.21 8.47
C PRO A 366 -9.77 -9.30 7.82
N GLN A 367 -11.07 -9.54 8.02
CA GLN A 367 -12.13 -8.80 7.35
C GLN A 367 -12.11 -7.30 7.73
N LYS A 368 -12.07 -6.98 9.02
CA LYS A 368 -12.02 -5.60 9.51
C LYS A 368 -10.74 -4.87 9.10
N ILE A 369 -9.62 -5.60 9.03
CA ILE A 369 -8.34 -5.06 8.55
C ILE A 369 -8.47 -4.71 7.07
N ILE A 370 -8.96 -5.63 6.24
CA ILE A 370 -9.21 -5.41 4.81
C ILE A 370 -10.16 -4.23 4.59
N ASP A 371 -11.25 -4.15 5.35
CA ASP A 371 -12.20 -3.04 5.23
C ASP A 371 -11.56 -1.69 5.53
N THR A 372 -10.71 -1.61 6.57
CA THR A 372 -9.99 -0.37 6.92
C THR A 372 -9.01 0.04 5.82
N TYR A 373 -8.24 -0.92 5.31
CA TYR A 373 -7.30 -0.67 4.21
C TYR A 373 -8.03 -0.28 2.92
N ALA A 374 -9.22 -0.82 2.66
CA ALA A 374 -10.02 -0.47 1.49
C ALA A 374 -10.49 0.99 1.53
N GLU A 375 -10.85 1.53 2.70
CA GLU A 375 -11.17 2.95 2.85
C GLU A 375 -9.96 3.85 2.51
N ALA A 376 -8.76 3.50 2.99
CA ALA A 376 -7.54 4.24 2.65
C ALA A 376 -7.11 4.07 1.18
N THR A 377 -7.30 2.90 0.58
CA THR A 377 -6.89 2.56 -0.80
C THR A 377 -7.57 3.43 -1.86
N ARG A 378 -8.74 4.00 -1.56
CA ARG A 378 -9.43 4.95 -2.45
C ARG A 378 -8.63 6.23 -2.71
N HIS A 379 -7.73 6.56 -1.79
CA HIS A 379 -7.07 7.86 -1.71
C HIS A 379 -5.57 7.78 -1.95
N VAL A 380 -4.93 6.72 -1.45
CA VAL A 380 -3.49 6.47 -1.62
C VAL A 380 -3.19 6.12 -3.08
N ASP A 381 -2.37 6.92 -3.76
CA ASP A 381 -2.05 6.75 -5.17
C ASP A 381 -1.15 5.53 -5.44
N GLN A 382 -0.23 5.19 -4.52
CA GLN A 382 0.53 3.94 -4.55
C GLN A 382 -0.21 2.82 -3.78
N GLY A 383 0.46 2.10 -2.89
CA GLY A 383 -0.08 0.97 -2.14
C GLY A 383 0.03 1.12 -0.62
N LEU A 384 -0.47 0.10 0.07
CA LEU A 384 -0.39 -0.04 1.52
C LEU A 384 0.02 -1.47 1.85
N SER A 385 1.03 -1.64 2.72
CA SER A 385 1.49 -2.96 3.12
C SER A 385 0.45 -3.64 4.04
N LEU A 386 -0.43 -4.44 3.45
CA LEU A 386 -1.52 -5.12 4.16
C LEU A 386 -1.06 -6.50 4.65
N THR A 387 -0.89 -6.63 5.97
CA THR A 387 -0.68 -7.93 6.63
C THR A 387 -2.00 -8.47 7.16
N LEU A 388 -2.28 -9.74 6.91
CA LEU A 388 -3.43 -10.44 7.47
C LEU A 388 -2.98 -11.38 8.59
N PHE A 389 -3.69 -11.33 9.71
CA PHE A 389 -3.37 -12.08 10.92
C PHE A 389 -4.41 -13.18 11.11
N PHE A 390 -3.94 -14.40 11.33
CA PHE A 390 -4.77 -15.59 11.45
C PHE A 390 -4.39 -16.39 12.70
N PRO A 391 -5.35 -17.06 13.35
CA PRO A 391 -5.04 -18.07 14.35
C PRO A 391 -4.22 -19.22 13.72
N ASP A 392 -3.53 -19.96 14.56
CA ASP A 392 -2.81 -21.20 14.19
C ASP A 392 -3.73 -22.31 13.66
N THR A 393 -5.03 -22.23 13.96
CA THR A 393 -6.08 -23.13 13.48
C THR A 393 -6.65 -22.76 12.09
N ALA A 394 -6.19 -21.65 11.48
CA ALA A 394 -6.69 -21.24 10.17
C ALA A 394 -6.33 -22.24 9.07
N THR A 395 -7.20 -22.38 8.07
CA THR A 395 -6.95 -23.25 6.92
C THR A 395 -6.47 -22.45 5.70
N THR A 396 -5.85 -23.12 4.73
CA THR A 396 -5.54 -22.52 3.42
C THR A 396 -6.79 -21.99 2.72
N ARG A 397 -7.96 -22.58 2.99
CA ARG A 397 -9.26 -22.10 2.50
C ARG A 397 -9.64 -20.75 3.13
N ASP A 398 -9.34 -20.54 4.41
CA ASP A 398 -9.62 -19.26 5.09
C ASP A 398 -8.72 -18.15 4.56
N ILE A 399 -7.44 -18.45 4.32
CA ILE A 399 -6.50 -17.55 3.66
C ILE A 399 -7.01 -17.17 2.27
N ASN A 400 -7.39 -18.15 1.44
CA ASN A 400 -7.93 -17.92 0.10
C ASN A 400 -9.22 -17.07 0.13
N LYS A 401 -10.13 -17.31 1.08
CA LYS A 401 -11.33 -16.47 1.26
C LYS A 401 -10.97 -15.02 1.55
N ALA A 402 -9.99 -14.79 2.43
CA ALA A 402 -9.54 -13.44 2.75
C ALA A 402 -8.88 -12.74 1.56
N GLN A 403 -8.08 -13.44 0.77
CA GLN A 403 -7.50 -12.91 -0.46
C GLN A 403 -8.57 -12.51 -1.49
N ILE A 404 -9.58 -13.37 -1.69
CA ILE A 404 -10.71 -13.07 -2.60
C ILE A 404 -11.50 -11.87 -2.07
N TYR A 405 -11.70 -11.77 -0.76
CA TYR A 405 -12.37 -10.63 -0.14
C TYR A 405 -11.56 -9.33 -0.37
N ALA A 406 -10.24 -9.36 -0.14
CA ALA A 406 -9.35 -8.24 -0.40
C ALA A 406 -9.41 -7.77 -1.87
N TRP A 407 -9.31 -8.71 -2.81
CA TRP A 407 -9.45 -8.44 -4.24
C TRP A 407 -10.79 -7.74 -4.56
N LYS A 408 -11.91 -8.32 -4.10
CA LYS A 408 -13.25 -7.74 -4.30
C LYS A 408 -13.43 -6.36 -3.66
N LYS A 409 -12.75 -6.09 -2.55
CA LYS A 409 -12.78 -4.81 -1.84
C LYS A 409 -11.89 -3.75 -2.48
N GLY A 410 -11.16 -4.07 -3.55
CA GLY A 410 -10.31 -3.13 -4.26
C GLY A 410 -8.95 -2.90 -3.60
N ILE A 411 -8.49 -3.83 -2.76
CA ILE A 411 -7.11 -3.83 -2.26
C ILE A 411 -6.15 -3.92 -3.44
N LYS A 412 -5.04 -3.18 -3.36
CA LYS A 412 -3.98 -3.16 -4.38
C LYS A 412 -2.95 -4.28 -4.20
N THR A 413 -2.53 -4.54 -2.96
CA THR A 413 -1.51 -5.53 -2.63
C THR A 413 -1.78 -6.22 -1.28
N LEU A 414 -1.24 -7.43 -1.12
CA LEU A 414 -1.13 -8.13 0.15
C LEU A 414 0.35 -8.37 0.45
N TYR A 415 0.76 -7.99 1.66
CA TYR A 415 2.13 -8.12 2.13
C TYR A 415 2.35 -9.50 2.74
N TYR A 416 2.04 -9.69 4.02
CA TYR A 416 2.24 -10.97 4.72
C TYR A 416 0.93 -11.62 5.14
N ILE A 417 0.92 -12.94 5.16
CA ILE A 417 0.02 -13.72 6.02
C ILE A 417 0.80 -14.10 7.27
N ARG A 418 0.28 -13.74 8.45
CA ARG A 418 0.87 -14.11 9.73
C ARG A 418 -0.06 -15.04 10.48
N LEU A 419 0.42 -16.24 10.78
CA LEU A 419 -0.23 -17.13 11.71
C LEU A 419 0.29 -16.88 13.12
N ARG A 420 -0.62 -16.93 14.10
CA ARG A 420 -0.25 -16.84 15.51
C ARG A 420 0.72 -17.98 15.81
N GLN A 421 1.92 -17.65 16.26
CA GLN A 421 2.84 -18.64 16.78
C GLN A 421 2.68 -18.67 18.29
N LEU A 422 2.51 -19.85 18.88
CA LEU A 422 2.50 -20.02 20.33
C LEU A 422 3.77 -19.40 20.91
N ALA A 423 3.61 -18.58 21.95
CA ALA A 423 4.75 -18.17 22.76
C ALA A 423 5.40 -19.42 23.35
N LEU A 424 6.73 -19.47 23.40
CA LEU A 424 7.44 -20.56 24.08
C LEU A 424 6.94 -20.62 25.54
N GLU A 425 6.57 -21.81 26.02
CA GLU A 425 6.26 -22.06 27.43
C GLU A 425 7.37 -21.49 28.33
N GLY A 426 7.01 -20.78 29.40
CA GLY A 426 7.95 -20.07 30.29
C GLY A 426 8.24 -18.61 29.89
N THR A 427 7.40 -18.00 29.06
CA THR A 427 7.50 -16.57 28.71
C THR A 427 6.58 -15.64 29.52
N GLU A 428 5.70 -16.22 30.34
CA GLU A 428 4.73 -15.50 31.19
C GLU A 428 5.43 -14.78 32.36
N ILE A 429 5.02 -13.53 32.62
CA ILE A 429 5.40 -12.83 33.86
C ILE A 429 4.30 -13.08 34.88
N GLU A 430 4.63 -13.74 35.99
CA GLU A 430 3.73 -13.86 37.14
C GLU A 430 3.25 -12.47 37.60
N GLY A 431 1.93 -12.25 37.58
CA GLY A 431 1.30 -11.00 38.04
C GLY A 431 0.93 -9.98 36.96
N CYS A 432 1.22 -10.21 35.67
CA CYS A 432 0.78 -9.34 34.58
C CYS A 432 -0.25 -10.03 33.67
N VAL A 433 -1.55 -9.82 33.95
CA VAL A 433 -2.67 -10.36 33.14
C VAL A 433 -2.59 -9.93 31.67
N SER A 434 -2.00 -8.76 31.39
CA SER A 434 -1.81 -8.24 30.01
C SER A 434 -0.55 -8.75 29.31
N CYS A 435 0.31 -9.50 30.02
CA CYS A 435 1.54 -10.09 29.49
C CYS A 435 1.39 -11.60 29.22
N ALA A 436 0.27 -12.20 29.61
CA ALA A 436 -0.13 -13.51 29.15
C ALA A 436 -0.62 -13.36 27.69
N LEU A 437 0.09 -14.02 26.76
CA LEU A 437 -0.19 -13.97 25.33
C LEU A 437 -1.37 -14.86 24.94
#